data_AF-A0A3F2S476-F1
#
_entry.id   AF-A0A3F2S476-F1
#
_cell.length_a   1.000
_cell.length_b   1.000
_cell.length_c   1.000
_cell.angle_alpha   90.00
_cell.angle_beta   90.00
_cell.angle_gamma   90.00
#
_symmetry.space_group_name_H-M   'P 1'
#
loop_
_entity.id
_entity.type
_entity.pdbx_description
1 polymer ?
#
loop_
_entity_poly.entity_id
_entity_poly.type
_entity_poly.pdbx_seq_one_letter_code
_entity_poly.pdbx_strand_id
1 'polypeptide(L)'
;MNDMNARQVELNEGAAKSPRYGIPVPDEAEAFASGTATRRNGLSSSRGGSRGSITSNIESKSSFLIAAVAENHAREIGICAIDLVSPYELLLWTVIDSHSYVDTMSLLQAYQPVEILVVETSKPRKINDEISKRFSGSNCRVVPIARKYFE
;
A
#
# COMPACT_ATOMS: atom_id res chain seq x y z
N MET A 1 23.92 -40.03 29.02
CA MET A 1 23.78 -38.64 28.53
C MET A 1 22.66 -38.64 27.51
N ASN A 2 21.50 -38.07 27.83
CA ASN A 2 20.48 -37.66 26.88
C ASN A 2 19.54 -36.70 27.61
N ASP A 3 19.44 -35.47 27.14
CA ASP A 3 18.22 -34.66 27.25
C ASP A 3 18.31 -33.50 26.24
N MET A 4 17.61 -33.66 25.12
CA MET A 4 17.26 -32.56 24.22
C MET A 4 15.88 -32.06 24.64
N ASN A 5 15.84 -30.90 25.30
CA ASN A 5 14.60 -30.28 25.75
C ASN A 5 14.11 -29.29 24.68
N ALA A 6 13.29 -29.75 23.73
CA ALA A 6 12.60 -28.91 22.78
C ALA A 6 11.39 -28.24 23.48
N ARG A 7 11.50 -26.95 23.81
CA ARG A 7 10.38 -26.16 24.31
C ARG A 7 9.45 -25.80 23.16
N GLN A 8 8.36 -26.56 23.02
CA GLN A 8 7.24 -26.22 22.15
C GLN A 8 6.37 -25.15 22.84
N VAL A 9 6.15 -24.02 22.16
CA VAL A 9 5.25 -22.95 22.64
C VAL A 9 3.88 -23.20 22.02
N GLU A 10 2.90 -23.58 22.85
CA GLU A 10 1.50 -23.71 22.43
C GLU A 10 0.84 -22.33 22.33
N LEU A 11 0.27 -22.01 21.17
CA LEU A 11 -0.52 -20.80 20.98
C LEU A 11 -1.91 -21.04 21.57
N ASN A 12 -2.24 -20.27 22.60
CA ASN A 12 -3.54 -20.32 23.26
C ASN A 12 -4.60 -19.60 22.39
N GLU A 13 -5.44 -20.37 21.68
CA GLU A 13 -6.51 -19.86 20.82
C GLU A 13 -7.57 -19.04 21.58
N GLY A 14 -7.61 -19.11 22.92
CA GLY A 14 -8.52 -18.33 23.75
C GLY A 14 -8.19 -16.84 23.89
N ALA A 15 -7.04 -16.38 23.38
CA ALA A 15 -6.61 -14.98 23.47
C ALA A 15 -7.10 -14.08 22.32
N ALA A 16 -7.64 -14.67 21.24
CA ALA A 16 -8.17 -13.93 20.10
C ALA A 16 -9.58 -13.37 20.42
N LYS A 17 -9.64 -12.22 21.12
CA LYS A 17 -10.90 -11.48 21.27
C LYS A 17 -11.33 -10.94 19.92
N SER A 18 -12.49 -11.40 19.45
CA SER A 18 -13.17 -10.84 18.27
C SER A 18 -13.34 -9.32 18.41
N PRO A 19 -13.19 -8.54 17.34
CA PRO A 19 -13.41 -7.10 17.39
C PRO A 19 -14.80 -6.77 17.96
N ARG A 20 -14.87 -5.81 18.89
CA ARG A 20 -16.11 -5.40 19.59
C ARG A 20 -17.12 -4.63 18.72
N TYR A 21 -16.86 -4.47 17.43
CA TYR A 21 -17.75 -3.79 16.51
C TYR A 21 -18.18 -4.76 15.42
N GLY A 22 -19.49 -4.99 15.34
CA GLY A 22 -20.09 -5.76 14.25
C GLY A 22 -20.01 -4.93 12.97
N ILE A 23 -19.12 -5.33 12.06
CA ILE A 23 -19.16 -4.83 10.69
C ILE A 23 -20.30 -5.60 10.02
N PRO A 24 -21.39 -4.94 9.59
CA PRO A 24 -22.41 -5.63 8.83
C PRO A 24 -21.76 -6.20 7.57
N VAL A 25 -21.98 -7.49 7.36
CA VAL A 25 -21.50 -8.20 6.19
C VAL A 25 -22.15 -7.54 4.96
N PRO A 26 -21.40 -7.14 3.91
CA PRO A 26 -22.00 -6.64 2.70
C PRO A 26 -22.94 -7.70 2.10
N ASP A 27 -24.13 -7.31 1.64
CA ASP A 27 -25.15 -8.20 1.04
C ASP A 27 -24.59 -9.15 -0.04
N GLU A 28 -23.49 -8.76 -0.71
CA GLU A 28 -22.82 -9.56 -1.72
C GLU A 28 -22.13 -10.83 -1.19
N ALA A 29 -21.76 -10.88 0.10
CA ALA A 29 -21.13 -12.07 0.69
C ALA A 29 -22.15 -13.21 0.92
N GLU A 30 -23.44 -12.90 1.12
CA GLU A 30 -24.49 -13.92 1.23
C GLU A 30 -24.74 -14.60 -0.12
N ALA A 31 -24.54 -13.89 -1.23
CA ALA A 31 -24.70 -14.44 -2.58
C ALA A 31 -23.64 -15.49 -2.93
N PHE A 32 -22.42 -15.37 -2.39
CA PHE A 32 -21.35 -16.34 -2.61
C PHE A 32 -21.58 -17.67 -1.86
N ALA A 33 -22.26 -17.63 -0.72
CA ALA A 33 -22.50 -18.83 0.09
C ALA A 33 -23.65 -19.71 -0.42
N SER A 34 -24.53 -19.19 -1.29
CA SER A 34 -25.69 -19.93 -1.84
C SER A 34 -25.48 -20.49 -3.26
N GLY A 35 -24.26 -20.45 -3.81
CA GLY A 35 -23.95 -20.95 -5.14
C GLY A 35 -23.89 -22.48 -5.23
N THR A 36 -25.02 -23.10 -5.55
CA THR A 36 -25.17 -24.53 -5.85
C THR A 36 -24.19 -25.02 -6.93
N ALA A 37 -23.43 -26.07 -6.59
CA ALA A 37 -22.47 -26.72 -7.47
C ALA A 37 -23.15 -27.36 -8.70
N THR A 38 -22.90 -26.81 -9.89
CA THR A 38 -23.13 -27.53 -11.16
C THR A 38 -21.81 -27.83 -11.85
N ARG A 39 -21.43 -29.12 -11.80
CA ARG A 39 -20.30 -29.68 -12.54
C ARG A 39 -20.60 -29.63 -14.04
N ARG A 40 -19.67 -29.12 -14.86
CA ARG A 40 -19.58 -29.48 -16.29
C ARG A 40 -18.14 -29.87 -16.64
N ASN A 41 -17.99 -31.13 -17.02
CA ASN A 41 -16.83 -31.71 -17.68
C ASN A 41 -16.68 -31.14 -19.10
N GLY A 42 -15.44 -30.95 -19.55
CA GLY A 42 -15.10 -30.73 -20.96
C GLY A 42 -13.61 -30.51 -21.16
N LEU A 43 -12.86 -31.59 -21.41
CA LEU A 43 -11.46 -31.59 -21.81
C LEU A 43 -11.30 -31.07 -23.25
N SER A 44 -10.36 -30.16 -23.51
CA SER A 44 -9.26 -30.40 -24.46
C SER A 44 -8.24 -29.25 -24.47
N SER A 45 -6.98 -29.64 -24.59
CA SER A 45 -5.77 -28.83 -24.62
C SER A 45 -5.50 -28.22 -26.00
N SER A 46 -4.99 -26.99 -26.04
CA SER A 46 -3.85 -26.66 -26.93
C SER A 46 -3.13 -25.40 -26.43
N ARG A 47 -1.81 -25.53 -26.29
CA ARG A 47 -0.84 -24.49 -25.98
C ARG A 47 -0.75 -23.51 -27.14
N GLY A 48 -0.75 -22.20 -26.87
CA GLY A 48 -0.44 -21.21 -27.90
C GLY A 48 -0.62 -19.76 -27.46
N GLY A 49 0.32 -19.26 -26.64
CA GLY A 49 0.73 -17.85 -26.59
C GLY A 49 -0.36 -16.78 -26.57
N SER A 50 -1.11 -16.66 -25.48
CA SER A 50 -1.78 -15.39 -25.18
C SER A 50 -0.77 -14.48 -24.49
N ARG A 51 -0.31 -13.44 -25.19
CA ARG A 51 0.32 -12.28 -24.56
C ARG A 51 -0.68 -11.79 -23.52
N GLY A 52 -0.38 -12.04 -22.24
CA GLY A 52 -1.19 -11.58 -21.13
C GLY A 52 -1.29 -10.08 -21.19
N SER A 53 -2.32 -9.58 -21.87
CA SER A 53 -2.88 -8.29 -21.61
C SER A 53 -3.37 -8.38 -20.18
N ILE A 54 -2.58 -7.89 -19.23
CA ILE A 54 -3.07 -7.49 -17.92
C ILE A 54 -3.85 -6.19 -18.16
N THR A 55 -4.90 -6.26 -18.98
CA THR A 55 -6.10 -5.49 -18.71
C THR A 55 -6.75 -6.25 -17.58
N SER A 56 -6.18 -6.13 -16.38
CA SER A 56 -7.02 -6.17 -15.21
C SER A 56 -8.09 -5.14 -15.53
N ASN A 57 -9.33 -5.61 -15.65
CA ASN A 57 -10.45 -4.80 -15.20
C ASN A 57 -10.09 -4.46 -13.75
N ILE A 58 -9.27 -3.42 -13.57
CA ILE A 58 -9.23 -2.66 -12.35
C ILE A 58 -10.62 -2.04 -12.41
N GLU A 59 -11.63 -2.80 -11.96
CA GLU A 59 -12.73 -2.19 -11.25
C GLU A 59 -12.07 -1.10 -10.44
N SER A 60 -12.37 0.14 -10.79
CA SER A 60 -11.85 1.32 -10.14
C SER A 60 -12.34 1.30 -8.69
N LYS A 61 -11.82 0.36 -7.89
CA LYS A 61 -11.77 0.45 -6.45
C LYS A 61 -10.99 1.72 -6.26
N SER A 62 -11.73 2.76 -5.90
CA SER A 62 -11.18 4.06 -5.56
C SER A 62 -10.13 3.81 -4.48
N SER A 63 -8.85 3.74 -4.85
CA SER A 63 -7.77 3.54 -3.90
C SER A 63 -7.62 4.85 -3.12
N PHE A 64 -7.67 4.76 -1.80
CA PHE A 64 -7.46 5.93 -0.94
C PHE A 64 -6.04 5.86 -0.40
N LEU A 65 -5.08 6.00 -1.33
CA LEU A 65 -3.66 5.87 -1.04
C LEU A 65 -3.10 7.17 -0.47
N ILE A 66 -2.60 7.13 0.75
CA ILE A 66 -1.86 8.23 1.38
C ILE A 66 -0.38 7.88 1.37
N ALA A 67 0.46 8.84 0.98
CA ALA A 67 1.91 8.69 1.01
C ALA A 67 2.55 9.70 1.98
N ALA A 68 3.39 9.24 2.89
CA ALA A 68 4.27 10.04 3.73
C ALA A 68 5.67 10.06 3.15
N VAL A 69 6.26 11.26 3.01
CA VAL A 69 7.56 11.48 2.37
C VAL A 69 8.47 12.27 3.29
N ALA A 70 9.66 11.74 3.55
CA ALA A 70 10.68 12.37 4.38
C ALA A 70 12.05 12.36 3.68
N GLU A 71 12.76 13.48 3.72
CA GLU A 71 14.13 13.61 3.19
C GLU A 71 15.14 13.65 4.35
N ASN A 72 16.18 12.82 4.27
CA ASN A 72 17.32 12.84 5.18
C ASN A 72 18.46 13.73 4.64
N HIS A 73 19.42 14.07 5.51
CA HIS A 73 20.59 14.89 5.20
C HIS A 73 21.48 14.32 4.08
N ALA A 74 21.41 13.01 3.83
CA ALA A 74 22.18 12.31 2.79
C ALA A 74 21.47 12.23 1.43
N ARG A 75 20.36 12.97 1.20
CA ARG A 75 19.50 12.87 0.00
C ARG A 75 18.84 11.50 -0.18
N GLU A 76 18.65 10.82 0.94
CA GLU A 76 17.85 9.61 1.01
C GLU A 76 16.42 10.02 1.31
N ILE A 77 15.49 9.59 0.46
CA ILE A 77 14.06 9.83 0.58
C ILE A 77 13.40 8.57 1.10
N GLY A 78 12.81 8.66 2.29
CA GLY A 78 11.92 7.65 2.83
C GLY A 78 10.49 7.93 2.38
N ILE A 79 9.82 6.92 1.84
CA ILE A 79 8.41 6.99 1.47
C ILE A 79 7.68 5.83 2.14
N CYS A 80 6.59 6.15 2.80
CA CYS A 80 5.66 5.17 3.37
C CYS A 80 4.28 5.43 2.78
N ALA A 81 3.61 4.42 2.24
CA ALA A 81 2.25 4.57 1.74
C ALA A 81 1.31 3.50 2.30
N ILE A 82 0.05 3.88 2.49
CA ILE A 82 -1.03 3.01 2.94
C ILE A 82 -2.29 3.29 2.13
N ASP A 83 -2.96 2.24 1.68
CA ASP A 83 -4.30 2.35 1.11
C ASP A 83 -5.32 2.17 2.22
N LEU A 84 -6.12 3.20 2.50
CA LEU A 84 -7.14 3.13 3.56
C LEU A 84 -8.31 2.22 3.21
N VAL A 85 -8.49 1.86 1.93
CA VAL A 85 -9.47 0.84 1.52
C VAL A 85 -9.00 -0.57 1.88
N SER A 86 -7.69 -0.79 1.97
CA SER A 86 -7.09 -2.07 2.30
C SER A 86 -5.88 -1.88 3.23
N PRO A 87 -6.12 -1.53 4.51
CA PRO A 87 -5.08 -1.03 5.42
C PRO A 87 -4.17 -2.13 6.00
N TYR A 88 -4.14 -3.31 5.37
CA TYR A 88 -3.40 -4.47 5.86
C TYR A 88 -1.94 -4.48 5.39
N GLU A 89 -1.60 -3.62 4.43
CA GLU A 89 -0.27 -3.54 3.84
C GLU A 89 0.26 -2.12 3.94
N LEU A 90 1.55 -2.03 4.30
CA LEU A 90 2.32 -0.80 4.27
C LEU A 90 3.38 -0.94 3.19
N LEU A 91 3.39 0.02 2.28
CA LEU A 91 4.40 0.10 1.23
C LEU A 91 5.51 1.02 1.72
N LEU A 92 6.73 0.50 1.77
CA LEU A 92 7.90 1.23 2.24
C LEU A 92 8.94 1.29 1.14
N TRP A 93 9.44 2.49 0.86
CA TRP A 93 10.53 2.71 -0.07
C TRP A 93 11.59 3.61 0.55
N THR A 94 12.83 3.29 0.20
CA THR A 94 13.99 4.14 0.43
C THR A 94 14.61 4.42 -0.92
N VAL A 95 14.60 5.68 -1.33
CA VAL A 95 15.11 6.12 -2.63
C VAL A 95 16.35 7.00 -2.40
N ILE A 96 17.47 6.63 -3.01
CA ILE A 96 18.63 7.51 -3.11
C ILE A 96 18.46 8.29 -4.41
N ASP A 97 18.12 9.58 -4.31
CA ASP A 97 17.73 10.37 -5.48
C ASP A 97 18.79 11.43 -5.84
N SER A 98 18.63 11.96 -7.06
CA SER A 98 19.33 13.14 -7.56
C SER A 98 18.78 14.44 -6.94
N HIS A 99 19.47 15.56 -7.20
CA HIS A 99 19.01 16.91 -6.82
C HIS A 99 17.67 17.33 -7.46
N SER A 100 17.23 16.60 -8.48
CA SER A 100 16.01 16.86 -9.23
C SER A 100 14.84 15.95 -8.81
N TYR A 101 15.07 15.04 -7.86
CA TYR A 101 14.06 14.15 -7.28
C TYR A 101 13.27 13.32 -8.32
N VAL A 102 13.89 12.97 -9.44
CA VAL A 102 13.20 12.40 -10.62
C VAL A 102 12.58 11.05 -10.29
N ASP A 103 13.29 10.20 -9.57
CA ASP A 103 12.84 8.84 -9.24
C ASP A 103 11.68 8.90 -8.24
N THR A 104 11.82 9.75 -7.23
CA THR A 104 10.78 10.01 -6.24
C THR A 104 9.50 10.54 -6.89
N MET A 105 9.60 11.54 -7.78
CA MET A 105 8.43 12.08 -8.46
C MET A 105 7.77 11.05 -9.37
N SER A 106 8.57 10.26 -10.10
CA SER A 106 8.05 9.21 -10.99
C SER A 106 7.30 8.15 -10.20
N LEU A 107 7.82 7.75 -9.04
CA LEU A 107 7.16 6.80 -8.14
C LEU A 107 5.83 7.36 -7.61
N LEU A 108 5.82 8.58 -7.07
CA LEU A 108 4.59 9.20 -6.58
C LEU A 108 3.54 9.38 -7.69
N GLN A 109 3.97 9.72 -8.91
CA GLN A 109 3.06 9.86 -10.05
C GLN A 109 2.49 8.52 -10.53
N ALA A 110 3.27 7.43 -10.44
CA ALA A 110 2.81 6.09 -10.82
C ALA A 110 1.75 5.56 -9.85
N TYR A 111 1.89 5.85 -8.55
CA TYR A 111 0.97 5.38 -7.52
C TYR A 111 -0.23 6.31 -7.29
N GLN A 112 -0.18 7.56 -7.78
CA GLN A 112 -1.27 8.54 -7.71
C GLN A 112 -1.94 8.63 -6.32
N PRO A 113 -1.18 8.95 -5.26
CA PRO A 113 -1.76 9.10 -3.94
C PRO A 113 -2.79 10.24 -3.92
N VAL A 114 -3.86 10.08 -3.13
CA VAL A 114 -4.87 11.12 -2.91
C VAL A 114 -4.33 12.23 -2.01
N GLU A 115 -3.37 11.89 -1.15
CA GLU A 115 -2.73 12.82 -0.23
C GLU A 115 -1.25 12.45 -0.03
N ILE A 116 -0.40 13.48 -0.06
CA ILE A 116 1.02 13.36 0.24
C ILE A 116 1.34 14.20 1.47
N LEU A 117 1.75 13.54 2.54
CA LEU A 117 2.27 14.14 3.76
C LEU A 117 3.78 14.34 3.62
N VAL A 118 4.24 15.58 3.50
CA VAL A 118 5.67 15.87 3.30
C VAL A 118 6.27 16.47 4.56
N VAL A 119 7.34 15.88 5.06
CA VAL A 119 8.02 16.37 6.27
C VAL A 119 8.68 17.71 6.00
N GLU A 120 8.44 18.69 6.87
CA GLU A 120 9.17 19.95 6.86
C GLU A 120 10.64 19.71 7.21
N THR A 121 11.53 20.01 6.27
CA THR A 121 12.97 20.02 6.56
C THR A 121 13.40 21.40 7.08
N SER A 122 14.67 21.61 7.42
CA SER A 122 15.20 22.91 7.86
C SER A 122 15.93 23.70 6.75
N LYS A 123 16.30 23.07 5.62
CA LYS A 123 17.12 23.68 4.57
C LYS A 123 16.31 24.33 3.42
N PRO A 124 16.72 25.46 2.81
CA PRO A 124 16.07 26.01 1.62
C PRO A 124 16.36 25.15 0.37
N ARG A 125 15.36 24.93 -0.49
CA ARG A 125 15.30 23.96 -1.62
C ARG A 125 15.05 22.51 -1.17
N LYS A 126 13.83 22.26 -0.69
CA LYS A 126 13.42 20.94 -0.19
C LYS A 126 12.70 20.14 -1.27
N ILE A 127 12.56 18.85 -1.01
CA ILE A 127 11.57 17.99 -1.65
C ILE A 127 10.12 18.55 -1.61
N ASN A 128 9.74 19.31 -0.56
CA ASN A 128 8.38 19.85 -0.39
C ASN A 128 7.98 20.79 -1.53
N ASP A 129 8.89 21.67 -1.95
CA ASP A 129 8.61 22.64 -3.01
C ASP A 129 8.46 21.91 -4.36
N GLU A 130 9.30 20.92 -4.61
CA GLU A 130 9.26 20.14 -5.86
C GLU A 130 7.99 19.27 -5.93
N ILE A 131 7.60 18.60 -4.84
CA ILE A 131 6.33 17.87 -4.76
C ILE A 131 5.16 18.84 -4.98
N SER A 132 5.12 19.94 -4.24
CA SER A 132 4.01 20.92 -4.36
C SER A 132 3.89 21.47 -5.77
N LYS A 133 5.02 21.72 -6.45
CA LYS A 133 5.04 22.17 -7.84
C LYS A 133 4.55 21.08 -8.80
N ARG A 134 5.04 19.84 -8.67
CA ARG A 134 4.71 18.73 -9.58
C ARG A 134 3.27 18.25 -9.47
N PHE A 135 2.69 18.34 -8.27
CA PHE A 135 1.31 17.97 -8.00
C PHE A 135 0.35 19.17 -8.03
N SER A 136 0.84 20.38 -8.35
CA SER A 136 -0.02 21.54 -8.55
C SER A 136 -1.01 21.28 -9.70
N GLY A 137 -2.31 21.46 -9.42
CA GLY A 137 -3.39 21.18 -10.38
C GLY A 137 -3.78 19.70 -10.50
N SER A 138 -3.16 18.79 -9.74
CA SER A 138 -3.66 17.43 -9.57
C SER A 138 -4.73 17.37 -8.47
N ASN A 139 -5.48 16.27 -8.39
CA ASN A 139 -6.41 16.01 -7.28
C ASN A 139 -5.69 15.58 -5.99
N CYS A 140 -4.36 15.50 -6.00
CA CYS A 140 -3.56 15.11 -4.85
C CYS A 140 -3.38 16.29 -3.89
N ARG A 141 -3.73 16.10 -2.61
CA ARG A 141 -3.47 17.09 -1.57
C ARG A 141 -2.04 16.95 -1.06
N VAL A 142 -1.24 18.01 -1.15
CA VAL A 142 0.10 18.04 -0.55
C VAL A 142 0.02 18.77 0.80
N VAL A 143 0.37 18.08 1.88
CA VAL A 143 0.30 18.61 3.25
C VAL A 143 1.68 18.62 3.90
N PRO A 144 2.21 19.78 4.28
CA PRO A 144 3.43 19.85 5.08
C PRO A 144 3.16 19.36 6.51
N ILE A 145 4.05 18.51 7.02
CA ILE A 145 3.96 17.95 8.37
C ILE A 145 5.21 18.30 9.17
N ALA A 146 5.02 18.72 10.42
CA ALA A 146 6.13 19.08 11.30
C ALA A 146 7.06 17.88 11.57
N ARG A 147 8.37 18.14 11.60
CA ARG A 147 9.40 17.10 11.80
C ARG A 147 9.24 16.26 13.07
N LYS A 148 8.65 16.83 14.13
CA LYS A 148 8.41 16.13 15.42
C LYS A 148 7.57 14.85 15.31
N TYR A 149 6.85 14.65 14.21
CA TYR A 149 6.06 13.43 13.97
C TYR A 149 6.87 12.31 13.31
N PHE A 150 8.14 12.56 12.99
CA PHE A 150 9.07 11.65 12.31
C PHE A 150 10.39 11.47 13.11
N GLU A 151 10.36 11.73 14.42
CA GLU A 151 11.46 11.45 15.35
C GLU A 151 11.35 10.08 16.01
#